data_AF-A0A3R7XNN7-F1
#
_entry.id   AF-A0A3R7XNN7-F1
#
_cell.length_a   1.000
_cell.length_b   1.000
_cell.length_c   1.000
_cell.angle_alpha   90.00
_cell.angle_beta   90.00
_cell.angle_gamma   90.00
#
_symmetry.space_group_name_H-M   'P 1'
#
loop_
_entity.id
_entity.type
_entity.pdbx_description
1 polymer ?
#
loop_
_entity_poly.entity_id
_entity_poly.type
_entity_poly.pdbx_seq_one_letter_code
_entity_poly.pdbx_strand_id
1 'polypeptide(L)'
;MEKEEAESYLHKKVENGEVISPVLPEGIKNYLVDIDGTICDDIPNEEPERMSTAEIYPDALETLNKWFDDGHLICFFTSRVESHREVTEQWLKSNGFKYHSLLMGKPRGGNYHWIDNHLVKATRYNGKFTDLIEREVTIEVFDDGKDQ
;
A
#
# COMPACT_ATOMS: atom_id res chain seq x y z
N MET A 1 8.04 -2.53 -12.45
CA MET A 1 9.44 -2.41 -11.99
C MET A 1 9.81 -3.70 -11.27
N GLU A 2 11.00 -4.27 -11.52
CA GLU A 2 11.41 -5.50 -10.84
C GLU A 2 11.83 -5.22 -9.39
N LYS A 3 11.78 -6.24 -8.52
CA LYS A 3 12.03 -6.07 -7.08
C LYS A 3 13.44 -5.55 -6.77
N GLU A 4 14.46 -5.99 -7.49
CA GLU A 4 15.84 -5.53 -7.30
C GLU A 4 16.02 -4.05 -7.69
N GLU A 5 15.31 -3.61 -8.72
CA GLU A 5 15.28 -2.22 -9.18
C GLU A 5 14.57 -1.33 -8.14
N ALA A 6 13.44 -1.79 -7.60
CA ALA A 6 12.75 -1.16 -6.48
C ALA A 6 13.64 -1.02 -5.23
N GLU A 7 14.37 -2.08 -4.86
CA GLU A 7 15.28 -2.06 -3.71
C GLU A 7 16.44 -1.08 -3.92
N SER A 8 16.91 -0.89 -5.16
CA SER A 8 17.95 0.09 -5.49
C SER A 8 17.50 1.54 -5.19
N TYR A 9 16.21 1.86 -5.41
CA TYR A 9 15.65 3.17 -5.06
C TYR A 9 15.47 3.37 -3.55
N LEU A 10 15.32 2.28 -2.80
CA LEU A 10 15.10 2.29 -1.35
C LEU A 10 16.40 2.22 -0.54
N HIS A 11 17.54 2.05 -1.20
CA HIS A 11 18.85 2.02 -0.54
C HIS A 11 19.48 3.41 -0.36
N LYS A 12 20.38 3.46 0.63
CA LYS A 12 21.08 4.64 1.16
C LYS A 12 21.57 5.59 0.05
N LYS A 13 21.00 6.79 0.00
CA LYS A 13 21.41 7.85 -0.94
C LYS A 13 22.34 8.82 -0.21
N VAL A 14 23.47 9.17 -0.83
CA VAL A 14 24.42 10.15 -0.28
C VAL A 14 24.45 11.35 -1.19
N GLU A 15 24.12 12.52 -0.64
CA GLU A 15 24.16 13.81 -1.36
C GLU A 15 24.97 14.80 -0.52
N ASN A 16 25.95 15.46 -1.13
CA ASN A 16 26.87 16.39 -0.46
C ASN A 16 27.58 15.84 0.79
N GLY A 17 27.78 14.51 0.87
CA GLY A 17 28.43 13.84 2.00
C GLY A 17 27.48 13.46 3.15
N GLU A 18 26.20 13.82 3.06
CA GLU A 18 25.17 13.44 4.02
C GLU A 18 24.34 12.28 3.50
N VAL A 19 23.90 11.42 4.41
CA VAL A 19 22.99 10.31 4.11
C VAL A 19 21.58 10.86 4.12
N ILE A 20 20.94 10.92 2.95
CA ILE A 20 19.57 11.39 2.79
C ILE A 20 18.61 10.21 2.63
N SER A 21 17.36 10.44 3.00
CA SER A 21 16.29 9.47 2.74
C SER A 21 16.15 9.22 1.24
N PRO A 22 15.94 7.97 0.80
CA PRO A 22 15.62 7.67 -0.58
C PRO A 22 14.33 8.39 -1.01
N VAL A 23 14.30 8.87 -2.25
CA VAL A 23 13.13 9.52 -2.87
C VAL A 23 12.86 8.83 -4.20
N LEU A 24 11.60 8.50 -4.44
CA LEU A 24 11.18 7.90 -5.69
C LEU A 24 11.30 8.88 -6.88
N PRO A 25 11.47 8.38 -8.11
CA PRO A 25 11.40 9.21 -9.30
C PRO A 25 10.07 9.96 -9.40
N GLU A 26 10.08 11.10 -10.11
CA GLU A 26 8.87 11.88 -10.37
C GLU A 26 7.78 11.02 -11.02
N GLY A 27 6.53 11.19 -10.57
CA GLY A 27 5.38 10.42 -11.05
C GLY A 27 5.25 9.00 -10.49
N ILE A 28 6.32 8.43 -9.92
CA ILE A 28 6.29 7.10 -9.30
C ILE A 28 5.76 7.20 -7.87
N LYS A 29 4.82 6.31 -7.52
CA LYS A 29 4.20 6.24 -6.20
C LYS A 29 4.57 4.96 -5.48
N ASN A 30 4.53 5.02 -4.16
CA ASN A 30 4.52 3.85 -3.28
C ASN A 30 3.12 3.67 -2.71
N TYR A 31 2.38 2.69 -3.23
CA TYR A 31 1.04 2.38 -2.77
C TYR A 31 1.12 1.43 -1.57
N LEU A 32 0.52 1.85 -0.45
CA LEU A 32 0.27 1.00 0.69
C LEU A 32 -1.19 0.54 0.62
N VAL A 33 -1.38 -0.73 0.28
CA VAL A 33 -2.68 -1.30 -0.05
C VAL A 33 -3.09 -2.29 1.02
N ASP A 34 -4.28 -2.12 1.58
CA ASP A 34 -4.85 -3.08 2.51
C ASP A 34 -5.27 -4.37 1.80
N ILE A 35 -5.43 -5.48 2.54
CA ILE A 35 -5.83 -6.77 1.94
C ILE A 35 -7.32 -7.01 2.18
N ASP A 36 -7.68 -7.34 3.41
CA ASP A 36 -9.02 -7.80 3.78
C ASP A 36 -10.03 -6.65 3.62
N GLY A 37 -11.12 -6.91 2.88
CA GLY A 37 -12.13 -5.90 2.56
C GLY A 37 -11.69 -4.87 1.51
N THR A 38 -10.47 -4.99 0.97
CA THR A 38 -9.91 -4.07 -0.04
C THR A 38 -9.58 -4.76 -1.35
N ILE A 39 -8.85 -5.88 -1.35
CA ILE A 39 -8.56 -6.65 -2.59
C ILE A 39 -9.28 -8.00 -2.64
N CYS A 40 -9.94 -8.36 -1.56
CA CYS A 40 -10.73 -9.57 -1.38
C CYS A 40 -11.79 -9.35 -0.30
N ASP A 41 -12.54 -10.41 0.00
CA ASP A 41 -13.43 -10.49 1.15
C ASP A 41 -12.81 -9.92 2.43
N ASP A 42 -13.66 -9.35 3.29
CA ASP A 42 -13.26 -8.89 4.63
C ASP A 42 -13.14 -10.09 5.59
N ILE A 43 -11.90 -10.55 5.77
CA ILE A 43 -11.57 -11.70 6.62
C ILE A 43 -10.99 -11.20 7.96
N PRO A 44 -11.63 -11.50 9.10
CA PRO A 44 -11.05 -11.18 10.40
C PRO A 44 -9.86 -12.09 10.71
N ASN A 45 -8.90 -11.57 11.49
CA ASN A 45 -7.75 -12.36 11.95
C ASN A 45 -8.15 -13.60 12.76
N GLU A 46 -9.33 -13.56 13.36
CA GLU A 46 -9.91 -14.63 14.16
C GLU A 46 -10.38 -15.84 13.32
N GLU A 47 -10.42 -15.73 11.99
CA GLU A 47 -10.84 -16.79 11.05
C GLU A 47 -9.77 -17.07 9.97
N PRO A 48 -8.54 -17.47 10.37
CA PRO A 48 -7.41 -17.63 9.45
C PRO A 48 -7.61 -18.70 8.37
N GLU A 49 -8.49 -19.69 8.61
CA GLU A 49 -8.83 -20.73 7.65
C GLU A 49 -9.50 -20.18 6.37
N ARG A 50 -10.14 -19.01 6.45
CA ARG A 50 -10.78 -18.34 5.30
C ARG A 50 -9.76 -17.61 4.42
N MET A 51 -8.59 -17.26 4.95
CA MET A 51 -7.60 -16.43 4.24
C MET A 51 -7.07 -17.07 2.95
N SER A 52 -7.01 -18.40 2.88
CA SER A 52 -6.48 -19.14 1.73
C SER A 52 -7.48 -19.28 0.58
N THR A 53 -8.77 -19.01 0.84
CA THR A 53 -9.86 -19.22 -0.12
C THR A 53 -10.69 -17.95 -0.35
N ALA A 54 -10.29 -16.82 0.24
CA ALA A 54 -10.96 -15.53 0.06
C ALA A 54 -11.09 -15.18 -1.42
N GLU A 55 -12.27 -14.72 -1.83
CA GLU A 55 -12.54 -14.34 -3.22
C GLU A 55 -11.88 -12.99 -3.53
N ILE A 56 -11.19 -12.91 -4.66
CA ILE A 56 -10.56 -11.66 -5.10
C ILE A 56 -11.58 -10.67 -5.63
N TYR A 57 -11.26 -9.39 -5.53
CA TYR A 57 -11.90 -8.35 -6.33
C TYR A 57 -11.13 -8.22 -7.66
N PRO A 58 -11.74 -8.58 -8.81
CA PRO A 58 -11.01 -8.66 -10.09
C PRO A 58 -10.47 -7.29 -10.56
N ASP A 59 -11.19 -6.22 -10.27
CA ASP A 59 -10.80 -4.84 -10.59
C ASP A 59 -9.58 -4.38 -9.77
N ALA A 60 -9.45 -4.84 -8.53
CA ALA A 60 -8.26 -4.62 -7.71
C ALA A 60 -7.04 -5.31 -8.32
N LEU A 61 -7.18 -6.57 -8.73
CA LEU A 61 -6.09 -7.32 -9.36
C LEU A 61 -5.59 -6.64 -10.65
N GLU A 62 -6.52 -6.24 -11.53
CA GLU A 62 -6.19 -5.53 -12.77
C GLU A 62 -5.48 -4.19 -12.48
N THR A 63 -6.05 -3.38 -11.59
CA THR A 63 -5.53 -2.04 -11.28
C THR A 63 -4.15 -2.08 -10.63
N LEU A 64 -3.94 -2.96 -9.65
CA LEU A 64 -2.67 -3.07 -8.94
C LEU A 64 -1.57 -3.62 -9.85
N ASN A 65 -1.88 -4.60 -10.70
CA ASN A 65 -0.91 -5.14 -11.65
C ASN A 65 -0.55 -4.11 -12.72
N LYS A 66 -1.52 -3.29 -13.18
CA LYS A 66 -1.24 -2.14 -14.05
C LYS A 66 -0.30 -1.15 -13.38
N TRP A 67 -0.56 -0.74 -12.14
CA TRP A 67 0.34 0.17 -11.40
C TRP A 67 1.75 -0.41 -11.24
N PHE A 68 1.86 -1.70 -10.96
CA PHE A 68 3.16 -2.40 -10.91
C PHE A 68 3.91 -2.32 -12.25
N ASP A 69 3.21 -2.59 -13.35
CA ASP A 69 3.76 -2.59 -14.70
C ASP A 69 4.14 -1.16 -15.16
N ASP A 70 3.40 -0.14 -14.71
CA ASP A 70 3.71 1.29 -14.87
C ASP A 70 4.90 1.76 -14.01
N GLY A 71 5.50 0.86 -13.21
CA GLY A 71 6.70 1.13 -12.41
C GLY A 71 6.43 1.65 -11.00
N HIS A 72 5.18 1.65 -10.54
CA HIS A 72 4.87 1.99 -9.14
C HIS A 72 5.25 0.88 -8.18
N LEU A 73 5.55 1.26 -6.94
CA LEU A 73 5.74 0.31 -5.84
C LEU A 73 4.38 -0.07 -5.26
N ILE A 74 4.21 -1.37 -5.03
CA ILE A 74 3.03 -1.96 -4.40
C ILE A 74 3.49 -2.65 -3.13
N CYS A 75 3.09 -2.09 -1.99
CA CYS A 75 3.28 -2.64 -0.66
C CYS A 75 1.92 -3.07 -0.11
N PHE A 76 1.71 -4.35 0.15
CA PHE A 76 0.56 -4.75 0.93
C PHE A 76 0.81 -4.43 2.41
N PHE A 77 -0.14 -3.73 3.05
CA PHE A 77 -0.06 -3.28 4.43
C PHE A 77 -1.33 -3.72 5.17
N THR A 78 -1.24 -4.85 5.88
CA THR A 78 -2.39 -5.58 6.42
C THR A 78 -2.35 -5.69 7.93
N SER A 79 -3.53 -5.74 8.55
CA SER A 79 -3.67 -6.02 9.99
C SER A 79 -3.50 -7.50 10.35
N ARG A 80 -3.35 -8.39 9.36
CA ARG A 80 -2.92 -9.76 9.59
C ARG A 80 -1.59 -9.75 10.36
N VAL A 81 -1.44 -10.71 11.27
CA VAL A 81 -0.24 -10.86 12.10
C VAL A 81 0.82 -11.72 11.41
N GLU A 82 2.06 -11.66 11.86
CA GLU A 82 3.19 -12.42 11.26
C GLU A 82 2.93 -13.93 11.14
N SER A 83 2.18 -14.54 12.07
CA SER A 83 1.78 -15.96 11.96
C SER A 83 0.92 -16.28 10.74
N HIS A 84 0.32 -15.28 10.10
CA HIS A 84 -0.47 -15.42 8.87
C HIS A 84 0.30 -15.05 7.60
N ARG A 85 1.61 -14.76 7.70
CA ARG A 85 2.42 -14.34 6.55
C ARG A 85 2.42 -15.40 5.45
N GLU A 86 2.71 -16.65 5.79
CA GLU A 86 2.86 -17.72 4.80
C GLU A 86 1.58 -17.93 3.99
N VAL A 87 0.42 -18.03 4.65
CA VAL A 87 -0.87 -18.17 3.96
C VAL A 87 -1.19 -16.95 3.09
N THR A 88 -0.81 -15.74 3.55
CA THR A 88 -1.04 -14.50 2.80
C THR A 88 -0.18 -14.44 1.55
N GLU A 89 1.12 -14.75 1.65
CA GLU A 89 2.05 -14.76 0.51
C GLU A 89 1.67 -15.83 -0.51
N GLN A 90 1.25 -17.02 -0.05
CA GLN A 90 0.75 -18.08 -0.93
C GLN A 90 -0.52 -17.64 -1.67
N TRP A 91 -1.48 -17.03 -0.97
CA TRP A 91 -2.72 -16.54 -1.55
C TRP A 91 -2.48 -15.40 -2.56
N LEU A 92 -1.62 -14.43 -2.23
CA LEU A 92 -1.26 -13.34 -3.16
C LEU A 92 -0.64 -13.89 -4.45
N LYS A 93 0.29 -14.85 -4.30
CA LYS A 93 0.96 -15.49 -5.42
C LYS A 93 0.01 -16.33 -6.28
N SER A 94 -0.86 -17.14 -5.66
CA SER A 94 -1.79 -18.01 -6.40
C SER A 94 -2.83 -17.20 -7.18
N ASN A 95 -3.21 -16.03 -6.68
CA ASN A 95 -4.15 -15.12 -7.34
C ASN A 95 -3.47 -14.13 -8.32
N GLY A 96 -2.15 -14.16 -8.44
CA GLY A 96 -1.42 -13.40 -9.46
C GLY A 96 -1.21 -11.91 -9.15
N PHE A 97 -1.27 -11.51 -7.88
CA PHE A 97 -0.90 -10.15 -7.48
C PHE A 97 0.61 -9.93 -7.62
N LYS A 98 1.01 -8.88 -8.35
CA LYS A 98 2.40 -8.41 -8.42
C LYS A 98 2.63 -7.37 -7.33
N TYR A 99 3.65 -7.57 -6.50
CA TYR A 99 3.97 -6.67 -5.40
C TYR A 99 5.45 -6.71 -5.03
N HIS A 100 5.89 -5.69 -4.29
CA HIS A 100 7.28 -5.50 -3.90
C HIS A 100 7.52 -5.85 -2.43
N SER A 101 6.57 -5.54 -1.56
CA SER A 101 6.68 -5.75 -0.11
C SER A 101 5.34 -6.10 0.55
N LEU A 102 5.42 -6.80 1.69
CA LEU A 102 4.29 -7.15 2.56
C LEU A 102 4.63 -6.80 4.01
N LEU A 103 3.92 -5.82 4.55
CA LEU A 103 4.00 -5.37 5.94
C LEU A 103 2.80 -5.91 6.72
N MET A 104 3.08 -6.72 7.74
CA MET A 104 2.10 -7.31 8.64
C MET A 104 1.94 -6.45 9.89
N GLY A 105 0.85 -6.65 10.63
CA GLY A 105 0.64 -6.02 11.93
C GLY A 105 0.23 -4.55 11.88
N LYS A 106 -0.38 -4.10 10.77
CA LYS A 106 -1.06 -2.79 10.73
C LYS A 106 -2.03 -2.67 11.92
N PRO A 107 -1.99 -1.59 12.71
CA PRO A 107 -2.90 -1.38 13.83
C PRO A 107 -4.36 -1.55 13.40
N ARG A 108 -5.22 -2.12 14.26
CA ARG A 108 -6.65 -2.31 13.98
C ARG A 108 -7.46 -1.12 14.49
N GLY A 109 -8.62 -0.85 13.89
CA GLY A 109 -9.59 0.14 14.38
C GLY A 109 -10.05 1.20 13.39
N GLY A 110 -9.45 1.26 12.18
CA GLY A 110 -9.99 2.02 11.04
C GLY A 110 -9.85 3.55 11.10
N ASN A 111 -9.70 4.16 12.28
CA ASN A 111 -9.52 5.60 12.43
C ASN A 111 -8.02 5.98 12.40
N TYR A 112 -7.39 5.82 11.24
CA TYR A 112 -5.98 6.12 11.05
C TYR A 112 -5.78 7.61 10.73
N HIS A 113 -4.83 8.25 11.42
CA HIS A 113 -4.29 9.55 11.06
C HIS A 113 -2.79 9.37 10.80
N TRP A 114 -2.38 9.39 9.53
CA TRP A 114 -0.97 9.23 9.18
C TRP A 114 -0.28 10.60 9.18
N ILE A 115 0.67 10.77 10.09
CA ILE A 115 1.52 11.95 10.18
C ILE A 115 2.91 11.59 9.66
N ASP A 116 3.41 12.35 8.68
CA ASP A 116 4.72 12.16 8.06
C ASP A 116 5.30 13.53 7.70
N ASN A 117 6.63 13.67 7.66
CA ASN A 117 7.28 14.91 7.22
C ASN A 117 7.30 15.05 5.70
N HIS A 118 6.92 14.00 4.96
CA HIS A 118 6.64 14.01 3.53
C HIS A 118 5.12 14.00 3.26
N LEU A 119 4.72 14.39 2.05
CA LEU A 119 3.31 14.36 1.66
C LEU A 119 2.78 12.93 1.62
N VAL A 120 1.81 12.63 2.48
CA VAL A 120 1.04 11.38 2.45
C VAL A 120 -0.31 11.65 1.80
N LYS A 121 -0.67 10.82 0.82
CA LYS A 121 -1.99 10.86 0.18
C LYS A 121 -2.82 9.67 0.67
N ALA A 122 -4.00 9.92 1.20
CA ALA A 122 -4.94 8.87 1.61
C ALA A 122 -6.09 8.78 0.60
N THR A 123 -6.37 7.57 0.11
CA THR A 123 -7.54 7.29 -0.73
C THR A 123 -8.39 6.24 -0.03
N ARG A 124 -9.69 6.53 0.13
CA ARG A 124 -10.63 5.59 0.72
C ARG A 124 -11.21 4.68 -0.37
N TYR A 125 -11.00 3.38 -0.24
CA TYR A 125 -11.72 2.39 -1.05
C TYR A 125 -13.19 2.35 -0.65
N ASN A 126 -14.09 2.39 -1.65
CA ASN A 126 -15.54 2.34 -1.46
C ASN A 126 -16.20 1.28 -2.37
N GLY A 127 -15.51 0.15 -2.57
CA GLY A 127 -16.06 -1.03 -3.26
C GLY A 127 -15.82 -1.09 -4.77
N LYS A 128 -15.02 -0.19 -5.35
CA LYS A 128 -14.58 -0.23 -6.76
C LYS A 128 -13.19 0.33 -6.93
N PHE A 129 -12.35 -0.37 -7.68
CA PHE A 129 -11.10 0.15 -8.22
C PHE A 129 -11.37 0.79 -9.57
N THR A 130 -11.21 2.11 -9.63
CA THR A 130 -11.30 2.88 -10.87
C THR A 130 -10.05 3.72 -11.04
N ASP A 131 -9.94 4.42 -12.16
CA ASP A 131 -8.96 5.49 -12.29
C ASP A 131 -9.14 6.51 -11.16
N LEU A 132 -8.01 6.97 -10.60
CA LEU A 132 -7.99 8.00 -9.58
C LEU A 132 -8.42 9.33 -10.19
N ILE A 133 -9.24 10.08 -9.46
CA ILE A 133 -9.71 11.40 -9.86
C ILE A 133 -9.37 12.43 -8.79
N GLU A 134 -9.23 13.68 -9.19
CA GLU A 134 -8.99 14.79 -8.29
C GLU A 134 -10.31 15.34 -7.74
N ARG A 135 -10.34 15.61 -6.43
CA ARG A 135 -11.47 16.24 -5.73
C ARG A 135 -10.93 17.07 -4.56
N GLU A 136 -11.54 18.23 -4.32
CA GLU A 136 -11.30 19.02 -3.11
C GLU A 136 -12.08 18.42 -1.93
N VAL A 137 -11.41 18.26 -0.79
CA VAL A 137 -11.99 17.76 0.46
C VAL A 137 -11.43 18.55 1.65
N THR A 138 -12.21 18.69 2.71
CA THR A 138 -11.74 19.27 3.98
C THR A 138 -11.11 18.18 4.83
N ILE A 139 -9.91 18.44 5.35
CA ILE A 139 -9.15 17.55 6.22
C ILE A 139 -8.59 18.32 7.41
N GLU A 140 -8.18 17.62 8.45
CA GLU A 140 -7.41 18.19 9.56
C GLU A 140 -5.93 18.26 9.17
N VAL A 141 -5.31 19.43 9.36
CA VAL A 141 -3.89 19.68 9.12
C VAL A 141 -3.29 20.45 10.30
N PHE A 142 -1.97 20.44 10.44
CA PHE A 142 -1.30 21.32 11.39
C PHE A 142 -1.40 22.77 10.93
N ASP A 143 -1.58 23.69 11.88
CA ASP A 143 -1.35 25.11 11.65
C ASP A 143 0.15 25.37 11.58
N ASP A 144 0.67 25.59 10.38
CA ASP A 144 2.08 25.92 10.14
C ASP A 144 2.31 27.41 9.86
N GLY A 145 1.27 28.24 10.02
CA GLY A 145 1.29 29.67 9.80
C GLY A 145 1.48 30.10 8.34
N LYS A 146 1.41 29.19 7.36
CA LYS A 146 1.55 29.54 5.93
C LYS A 146 0.23 29.78 5.21
N ASP A 147 -0.88 29.38 5.84
CA ASP A 147 -2.23 29.48 5.30
C ASP A 147 -3.04 30.66 5.92
N GLN A 148 -2.36 31.62 6.57
CA GLN A 148 -2.93 32.88 7.07
C GLN A 148 -2.55 34.09 6.20
#